data_AF-A0A936AS18-F1
#
_entry.id   AF-A0A936AS18-F1
#
_cell.length_a   1.000
_cell.length_b   1.000
_cell.length_c   1.000
_cell.angle_alpha   90.00
_cell.angle_beta   90.00
_cell.angle_gamma   90.00
#
_symmetry.space_group_name_H-M   'P 1'
#
loop_
_entity.id
_entity.type
_entity.pdbx_description
1 polymer ?
#
loop_
_entity_poly.entity_id
_entity_poly.type
_entity_poly.pdbx_seq_one_letter_code
_entity_poly.pdbx_strand_id
1 'polypeptide(L)'
;MRPRWIFLIAFALVFYGTGAAFIESFVNYSSWHLIGAEEFIAYHQFISPRVLAFLVAPLLLGTAFTILMLWSRPAAIPAWAVWAAIAVQAVVWASTVTIQVPIQFQLSDHGLSVELIERLIKTNFWLRRIPYAICAGLFLWMAAQVMGANEMQSHNNEPPNTAPKPT
;
A
#
# COMPACT_ATOMS: atom_id res chain seq x y z
N MET A 1 19.83 -9.64 -2.44
CA MET A 1 18.62 -10.19 -3.10
C MET A 1 18.57 -9.67 -4.53
N ARG A 2 18.12 -10.44 -5.53
CA ARG A 2 18.04 -9.91 -6.92
C ARG A 2 17.02 -8.76 -6.99
N PRO A 3 17.25 -7.67 -7.77
CA PRO A 3 16.36 -6.51 -7.82
C PRO A 3 14.90 -6.84 -8.12
N ARG A 4 14.64 -7.86 -8.96
CA ARG A 4 13.30 -8.37 -9.23
C ARG A 4 12.54 -8.82 -7.99
N TRP A 5 13.22 -9.47 -7.03
CA TRP A 5 12.57 -9.94 -5.81
C TRP A 5 12.23 -8.79 -4.87
N ILE A 6 13.08 -7.76 -4.82
CA ILE A 6 12.83 -6.56 -4.01
C ILE A 6 11.56 -5.88 -4.52
N PHE A 7 11.46 -5.70 -5.84
CA PHE A 7 10.27 -5.16 -6.47
C PHE A 7 9.02 -6.03 -6.24
N LEU A 8 9.11 -7.36 -6.43
CA LEU A 8 7.97 -8.25 -6.23
C LEU A 8 7.45 -8.25 -4.79
N ILE A 9 8.34 -8.22 -3.80
CA ILE A 9 7.95 -8.12 -2.37
C ILE A 9 7.31 -6.76 -2.10
N ALA A 10 7.92 -5.66 -2.57
CA ALA A 10 7.34 -4.32 -2.45
C ALA A 10 5.94 -4.26 -3.08
N PHE A 11 5.79 -4.79 -4.30
CA PHE A 11 4.53 -4.86 -5.03
C PHE A 11 3.47 -5.63 -4.24
N ALA A 12 3.79 -6.85 -3.78
CA ALA A 12 2.87 -7.67 -3.02
C ALA A 12 2.42 -6.98 -1.72
N LEU A 13 3.35 -6.36 -0.98
CA LEU A 13 3.05 -5.66 0.27
C LEU A 13 2.24 -4.39 0.05
N VAL A 14 2.50 -3.63 -1.02
CA VAL A 14 1.70 -2.44 -1.37
C VAL A 14 0.26 -2.84 -1.71
N PHE A 15 0.07 -3.90 -2.48
CA PHE A 15 -1.28 -4.40 -2.82
C PHE A 15 -2.01 -4.96 -1.61
N TYR A 16 -1.32 -5.75 -0.78
CA TYR A 16 -1.86 -6.24 0.49
C TYR A 16 -2.28 -5.08 1.40
N GLY A 17 -1.38 -4.12 1.64
CA GLY A 17 -1.64 -2.96 2.50
C GLY A 17 -2.76 -2.07 1.97
N THR A 18 -2.83 -1.89 0.65
CA THR A 18 -3.92 -1.14 0.00
C THR A 18 -5.27 -1.83 0.20
N GLY A 19 -5.34 -3.14 -0.04
CA GLY A 19 -6.55 -3.93 0.19
C GLY A 19 -7.00 -3.91 1.66
N ALA A 20 -6.07 -4.15 2.58
CA ALA A 20 -6.34 -4.12 4.02
C ALA A 20 -6.84 -2.72 4.47
N ALA A 21 -6.20 -1.65 4.00
CA ALA A 21 -6.62 -0.28 4.31
C ALA A 21 -7.98 0.07 3.73
N PHE A 22 -8.35 -0.49 2.58
CA PHE A 22 -9.66 -0.30 1.97
C PHE A 22 -10.73 -1.01 2.80
N ILE A 23 -10.49 -2.25 3.24
CA ILE A 23 -11.42 -2.94 4.15
C ILE A 23 -11.59 -2.17 5.44
N GLU A 24 -10.51 -1.72 6.08
CA GLU A 24 -10.60 -0.86 7.27
C GLU A 24 -11.46 0.37 7.02
N SER A 25 -11.20 1.05 5.90
CA SER A 25 -11.83 2.34 5.64
C SER A 25 -13.28 2.22 5.20
N PHE A 26 -13.62 1.30 4.30
CA PHE A 26 -14.97 1.18 3.71
C PHE A 26 -15.90 0.35 4.58
N VAL A 27 -15.37 -0.69 5.23
CA VAL A 27 -16.16 -1.67 5.96
C VAL A 27 -16.05 -1.42 7.46
N ASN A 28 -14.85 -1.47 8.04
CA ASN A 28 -14.71 -1.47 9.50
C ASN A 28 -15.10 -0.13 10.12
N TYR A 29 -14.51 1.00 9.72
CA TYR A 29 -14.86 2.28 10.36
C TYR A 29 -16.33 2.65 10.16
N SER A 30 -16.93 2.27 9.02
CA SER A 30 -18.35 2.47 8.78
C SER A 30 -19.21 1.63 9.75
N SER A 31 -18.83 0.38 10.01
CA SER A 31 -19.57 -0.53 10.88
C SER A 31 -19.52 -0.14 12.36
N TRP A 32 -18.58 0.71 12.78
CA TRP A 32 -18.47 1.14 14.18
C TRP A 32 -19.69 1.92 14.67
N HIS A 33 -20.49 2.52 13.76
CA HIS A 33 -21.77 3.15 14.10
C HIS A 33 -22.84 2.16 14.55
N LEU A 34 -22.64 0.86 14.30
CA LEU A 34 -23.56 -0.20 14.67
C LEU A 34 -23.22 -0.82 16.03
N ILE A 35 -22.11 -0.40 16.65
CA ILE A 35 -21.62 -0.93 17.92
C ILE A 35 -22.17 -0.06 19.05
N GLY A 36 -22.77 -0.69 20.06
CA GLY A 36 -23.24 0.00 21.25
C GLY A 36 -22.07 0.62 22.03
N ALA A 37 -22.36 1.71 22.75
CA ALA A 37 -21.33 2.45 23.48
C ALA A 37 -20.68 1.61 24.59
N GLU A 38 -21.44 0.69 25.20
CA GLU A 38 -20.96 -0.18 26.29
C GLU A 38 -19.96 -1.23 25.77
N GLU A 39 -20.16 -1.73 24.55
CA GLU A 39 -19.33 -2.77 23.94
C GLU A 39 -18.11 -2.20 23.21
N PHE A 40 -18.15 -0.92 22.84
CA PHE A 40 -17.16 -0.32 21.95
C PHE A 40 -15.73 -0.41 22.47
N ILE A 41 -15.50 -0.16 23.77
CA ILE A 41 -14.14 -0.23 24.34
C ILE A 41 -13.57 -1.64 24.23
N ALA A 42 -14.34 -2.66 24.61
CA ALA A 42 -13.91 -4.06 24.54
C ALA A 42 -13.63 -4.48 23.08
N TYR A 43 -14.51 -4.09 22.16
CA TYR A 43 -14.33 -4.30 20.73
C TYR A 43 -13.06 -3.62 20.21
N HIS A 44 -12.84 -2.36 20.59
CA HIS A 44 -11.73 -1.54 20.09
C HIS A 44 -10.37 -2.04 20.63
N GLN A 45 -10.31 -2.43 21.91
CA GLN A 45 -9.14 -3.08 22.50
C GLN A 45 -8.84 -4.45 21.87
N PHE A 46 -9.88 -5.17 21.43
CA PHE A 46 -9.69 -6.42 20.69
C PHE A 46 -9.11 -6.15 19.29
N ILE A 47 -9.63 -5.20 18.54
CA ILE A 47 -9.25 -5.01 17.14
C ILE A 47 -7.91 -4.25 16.98
N SER A 48 -7.63 -3.28 17.83
CA SER A 48 -6.44 -2.40 17.74
C SER A 48 -5.10 -3.13 17.60
N PRO A 49 -4.73 -4.12 18.46
CA PRO A 49 -3.46 -4.84 18.30
C PRO A 49 -3.43 -5.69 17.02
N ARG A 50 -4.58 -6.15 16.53
CA ARG A 50 -4.69 -6.91 15.28
C ARG A 50 -4.49 -6.02 14.07
N VAL A 51 -5.03 -4.80 14.08
CA VAL A 51 -4.76 -3.80 13.04
C VAL A 51 -3.27 -3.45 13.01
N LEU A 52 -2.62 -3.31 14.17
CA LEU A 52 -1.17 -3.10 14.21
C LEU A 52 -0.40 -4.27 13.59
N ALA A 53 -0.72 -5.50 13.97
CA ALA A 53 -0.01 -6.69 13.50
C ALA A 53 -0.27 -7.01 12.02
N PHE A 54 -1.52 -6.93 11.57
CA PHE A 54 -1.92 -7.41 10.25
C PHE A 54 -2.07 -6.30 9.21
N LEU A 55 -2.15 -5.03 9.59
CA LEU A 55 -2.19 -3.92 8.64
C LEU A 55 -0.91 -3.09 8.73
N VAL A 56 -0.58 -2.57 9.91
CA VAL A 56 0.51 -1.60 10.06
C VAL A 56 1.88 -2.23 9.84
N ALA A 57 2.14 -3.42 10.38
CA ALA A 57 3.44 -4.08 10.20
C ALA A 57 3.73 -4.46 8.73
N PRO A 58 2.79 -5.06 7.96
CA PRO A 58 2.99 -5.26 6.51
C PRO A 58 3.16 -3.97 5.71
N LEU A 59 2.45 -2.90 6.08
CA LEU A 59 2.62 -1.58 5.46
C LEU A 59 4.02 -0.98 5.71
N LEU A 60 4.53 -1.13 6.93
CA LEU A 60 5.87 -0.68 7.30
C LEU A 60 6.92 -1.47 6.50
N LEU A 61 6.75 -2.79 6.39
CA LEU A 61 7.61 -3.63 5.57
C LEU A 61 7.55 -3.23 4.09
N GLY A 62 6.35 -2.97 3.55
CA GLY A 62 6.18 -2.51 2.17
C GLY A 62 6.88 -1.18 1.91
N THR A 63 6.83 -0.28 2.88
CA THR A 63 7.55 1.01 2.83
C THR A 63 9.07 0.79 2.83
N ALA A 64 9.58 -0.08 3.71
CA ALA A 64 11.00 -0.42 3.75
C ALA A 64 11.50 -1.01 2.43
N PHE A 65 10.73 -1.91 1.81
CA PHE A 65 11.06 -2.49 0.51
C PHE A 65 10.96 -1.46 -0.63
N THR A 66 10.01 -0.52 -0.57
CA THR A 66 9.94 0.60 -1.51
C THR A 66 11.19 1.48 -1.41
N ILE A 67 11.64 1.79 -0.19
CA ILE A 67 12.88 2.53 0.04
C ILE A 67 14.09 1.75 -0.48
N LEU A 68 14.16 0.44 -0.26
CA LEU A 68 15.25 -0.41 -0.76
C LEU A 68 15.40 -0.39 -2.29
N MET A 69 14.31 -0.13 -3.03
CA MET A 69 14.35 0.04 -4.49
C MET A 69 15.16 1.26 -4.95
N LEU A 70 15.47 2.22 -4.08
CA LEU A 70 16.36 3.33 -4.43
C LEU A 70 17.76 2.83 -4.81
N TRP A 71 18.24 1.77 -4.14
CA TRP A 71 19.54 1.14 -4.42
C TRP A 71 19.43 -0.10 -5.30
N SER A 72 18.29 -0.79 -5.32
CA SER A 72 18.16 -2.09 -5.99
C SER A 72 16.79 -2.27 -6.64
N ARG A 73 16.59 -1.59 -7.78
CA ARG A 73 15.42 -1.74 -8.65
C ARG A 73 15.78 -2.35 -10.01
N PRO A 74 14.84 -3.05 -10.68
CA PRO A 74 14.95 -3.37 -12.10
C PRO A 74 15.30 -2.13 -12.94
N ALA A 75 16.15 -2.30 -13.96
CA ALA A 75 16.60 -1.19 -14.82
C ALA A 75 15.45 -0.48 -15.57
N ALA A 76 14.38 -1.22 -15.87
CA ALA A 76 13.16 -0.68 -16.49
C ALA A 76 12.39 0.29 -15.58
N ILE A 77 12.64 0.29 -14.27
CA ILE A 77 11.96 1.18 -13.32
C ILE A 77 12.80 2.46 -13.15
N PRO A 78 12.27 3.64 -13.51
CA PRO A 78 12.99 4.89 -13.33
C PRO A 78 13.00 5.32 -11.86
N ALA A 79 14.05 6.05 -11.44
CA ALA A 79 14.23 6.49 -10.05
C ALA A 79 13.09 7.39 -9.54
N TRP A 80 12.57 8.27 -10.41
CA TRP A 80 11.52 9.21 -10.04
C TRP A 80 10.25 8.49 -9.57
N ALA A 81 9.94 7.31 -10.13
CA ALA A 81 8.74 6.56 -9.76
C ALA A 81 8.85 5.98 -8.35
N VAL A 82 10.06 5.57 -7.96
CA VAL A 82 10.35 5.11 -6.59
C VAL A 82 10.22 6.28 -5.61
N TRP A 83 10.79 7.45 -5.94
CA TRP A 83 10.63 8.65 -5.12
C TRP A 83 9.19 9.11 -4.99
N ALA A 84 8.41 9.05 -6.08
CA ALA A 84 6.98 9.36 -6.07
C ALA A 84 6.21 8.41 -5.14
N ALA A 85 6.48 7.10 -5.22
CA ALA A 85 5.87 6.12 -4.32
C ALA A 85 6.23 6.39 -2.85
N ILE A 86 7.49 6.71 -2.54
CA ILE A 86 7.94 7.06 -1.18
C ILE A 86 7.21 8.32 -0.69
N ALA A 87 7.11 9.37 -1.53
CA ALA A 87 6.43 10.60 -1.16
C ALA A 87 4.94 10.36 -0.84
N VAL A 88 4.25 9.55 -1.64
CA VAL A 88 2.85 9.17 -1.40
C VAL A 88 2.71 8.36 -0.11
N GLN A 89 3.60 7.40 0.14
CA GLN A 89 3.62 6.63 1.39
C GLN A 89 3.94 7.51 2.61
N ALA A 90 4.81 8.51 2.46
CA ALA A 90 5.13 9.46 3.52
C ALA A 90 3.91 10.28 3.96
N VAL A 91 3.05 10.70 3.02
CA VAL A 91 1.76 11.36 3.35
C VAL A 91 0.90 10.46 4.23
N VAL A 92 0.81 9.18 3.90
CA VAL A 92 0.04 8.20 4.68
C VAL A 92 0.62 8.02 6.08
N TRP A 93 1.95 7.89 6.20
CA TRP A 93 2.59 7.75 7.51
C TRP A 93 2.45 9.00 8.36
N ALA A 94 2.65 10.18 7.77
CA ALA A 94 2.48 11.44 8.44
C ALA A 94 1.05 11.59 8.98
N SER A 95 0.03 11.32 8.16
CA SER A 95 -1.37 11.35 8.63
C SER A 95 -1.61 10.31 9.72
N THR A 96 -1.04 9.12 9.57
CA THR A 96 -1.24 8.01 10.51
C THR A 96 -0.77 8.40 11.90
N VAL A 97 0.45 8.95 12.02
CA VAL A 97 1.03 9.34 13.31
C VAL A 97 0.37 10.58 13.88
N THR A 98 -0.01 11.55 13.04
CA THR A 98 -0.49 12.86 13.52
C THR A 98 -2.01 12.93 13.73
N ILE A 99 -2.78 12.08 13.06
CA ILE A 99 -4.25 12.14 13.07
C ILE A 99 -4.84 10.81 13.52
N GLN A 100 -4.54 9.71 12.82
CA GLN A 100 -5.21 8.44 13.09
C GLN A 100 -4.83 7.87 14.46
N VAL A 101 -3.54 7.81 14.80
CA VAL A 101 -3.06 7.27 16.09
C VAL A 101 -3.67 8.05 17.28
N PRO A 102 -3.65 9.40 17.31
CA PRO A 102 -4.32 10.15 18.37
C PRO A 102 -5.82 9.86 18.49
N ILE A 103 -6.54 9.73 17.37
CA ILE A 103 -7.97 9.37 17.38
C ILE A 103 -8.16 7.96 17.96
N GLN A 104 -7.32 6.99 17.56
CA GLN A 104 -7.41 5.62 18.07
C GLN A 104 -7.15 5.54 19.58
N PHE A 105 -6.24 6.36 20.12
CA PHE A 105 -6.05 6.44 21.57
C PHE A 105 -7.24 7.06 22.29
N GLN A 106 -7.79 8.17 21.78
CA GLN A 106 -8.99 8.78 22.37
C GLN A 106 -10.19 7.81 22.38
N LEU A 107 -10.37 7.05 21.30
CA LEU A 107 -11.43 6.03 21.21
C LEU A 107 -11.17 4.83 22.14
N SER A 108 -9.90 4.45 22.34
CA SER A 108 -9.52 3.41 23.32
C SER A 108 -9.79 3.85 24.77
N ASP A 109 -9.47 5.10 25.10
CA ASP A 109 -9.46 5.60 26.48
C ASP A 109 -10.83 6.12 26.94
N HIS A 110 -11.60 6.70 26.02
CA HIS A 110 -12.86 7.38 26.32
C HIS A 110 -14.10 6.69 25.71
N GLY A 111 -13.90 5.65 24.90
CA GLY A 111 -14.97 4.88 24.28
C GLY A 111 -15.54 5.54 23.02
N LEU A 112 -16.78 5.16 22.68
CA LEU A 112 -17.42 5.54 21.42
C LEU A 112 -17.59 7.06 21.32
N SER A 113 -17.08 7.66 20.26
CA SER A 113 -17.34 9.05 19.90
C SER A 113 -17.63 9.17 18.41
N VAL A 114 -18.87 9.51 18.07
CA VAL A 114 -19.34 9.65 16.68
C VAL A 114 -18.55 10.73 15.95
N GLU A 115 -18.27 11.85 16.61
CA GLU A 115 -17.47 12.95 16.03
C GLU A 115 -16.06 12.47 15.64
N LEU A 116 -15.39 11.71 16.52
CA LEU A 116 -14.06 11.17 16.25
C LEU A 116 -14.09 10.13 15.13
N ILE A 117 -15.12 9.28 15.08
CA ILE A 117 -15.30 8.29 14.02
C ILE A 117 -15.53 8.98 12.67
N GLU A 118 -16.39 10.00 12.60
CA GLU A 118 -16.58 10.75 11.36
C GLU A 118 -15.32 11.46 10.91
N ARG A 119 -14.59 12.09 11.84
CA ARG A 119 -13.30 12.73 11.55
C ARG A 119 -12.30 11.70 11.03
N LEU A 120 -12.28 10.50 11.61
CA LEU A 120 -11.44 9.40 11.16
C LEU A 120 -11.80 8.99 9.73
N ILE A 121 -13.07 8.78 9.42
CA ILE A 121 -13.53 8.39 8.07
C ILE A 121 -13.19 9.46 7.03
N LYS A 122 -13.51 10.73 7.33
CA LYS A 122 -13.25 11.87 6.45
C LYS A 122 -11.75 12.00 6.15
N THR A 123 -10.90 11.96 7.18
CA THR A 123 -9.45 12.07 7.01
C THR A 123 -8.83 10.85 6.31
N ASN A 124 -9.32 9.63 6.59
CA ASN A 124 -8.87 8.42 5.90
C ASN A 124 -9.17 8.46 4.39
N PHE A 125 -10.30 9.04 3.98
CA PHE A 125 -10.64 9.16 2.57
C PHE A 125 -9.54 9.91 1.79
N TRP A 126 -9.18 11.10 2.27
CA TRP A 126 -8.23 11.97 1.58
C TRP A 126 -6.78 11.59 1.79
N LEU A 127 -6.40 11.20 3.01
CA LEU A 127 -4.99 11.00 3.38
C LEU A 127 -4.54 9.55 3.32
N ARG A 128 -5.46 8.60 3.10
CA ARG A 128 -5.15 7.17 3.02
C ARG A 128 -5.71 6.52 1.77
N ARG A 129 -7.02 6.56 1.52
CA ARG A 129 -7.61 5.87 0.35
C ARG A 129 -7.02 6.35 -0.97
N ILE A 130 -7.01 7.65 -1.20
CA ILE A 130 -6.46 8.24 -2.44
C ILE A 130 -4.95 7.96 -2.54
N PRO A 131 -4.10 8.26 -1.53
CA PRO A 131 -2.69 7.90 -1.56
C PRO A 131 -2.41 6.41 -1.78
N TYR A 132 -3.12 5.50 -1.12
CA TYR A 132 -2.95 4.07 -1.36
C TYR A 132 -3.31 3.67 -2.79
N ALA A 133 -4.42 4.20 -3.34
CA ALA A 133 -4.79 3.97 -4.73
C ALA A 133 -3.72 4.48 -5.71
N ILE A 134 -3.21 5.69 -5.49
CA ILE A 134 -2.12 6.27 -6.30
C ILE A 134 -0.87 5.40 -6.21
N CYS A 135 -0.47 4.99 -5.01
CA CYS A 135 0.69 4.14 -4.81
C CYS A 135 0.52 2.77 -5.50
N ALA A 136 -0.63 2.13 -5.36
CA ALA A 136 -0.93 0.87 -6.05
C ALA A 136 -0.90 1.05 -7.58
N GLY A 137 -1.46 2.15 -8.10
CA GLY A 137 -1.40 2.51 -9.52
C GLY A 137 0.04 2.71 -10.03
N LEU A 138 0.88 3.40 -9.26
CA LEU A 138 2.32 3.53 -9.56
C LEU A 138 3.02 2.17 -9.62
N PHE A 139 2.73 1.28 -8.67
CA PHE A 139 3.30 -0.07 -8.65
C PHE A 139 2.82 -0.95 -9.81
N LEU A 140 1.56 -0.82 -10.24
CA LEU A 140 1.07 -1.46 -11.47
C LEU A 140 1.77 -0.96 -12.71
N TRP A 141 1.92 0.36 -12.82
CA TRP A 141 2.64 0.96 -13.94
C TRP A 141 4.11 0.50 -13.98
N MET A 142 4.79 0.47 -12.83
CA MET A 142 6.16 -0.06 -12.73
C MET A 142 6.23 -1.54 -13.15
N ALA A 143 5.23 -2.35 -12.79
CA ALA A 143 5.16 -3.75 -13.21
C ALA A 143 5.01 -3.87 -14.74
N ALA A 144 4.16 -3.04 -15.36
CA ALA A 144 3.99 -3.00 -16.81
C ALA A 144 5.30 -2.64 -17.54
N GLN A 145 6.08 -1.69 -17.01
CA GLN A 145 7.39 -1.35 -17.58
C GLN A 145 8.37 -2.53 -17.54
N VAL A 146 8.40 -3.27 -16.43
CA VAL A 146 9.27 -4.45 -16.28
C VAL A 146 8.86 -5.57 -17.24
N MET A 147 7.56 -5.79 -17.44
CA MET A 147 7.06 -6.81 -18.36
C MET A 147 7.39 -6.46 -19.83
N GLY A 148 7.11 -5.23 -20.26
CA GLY A 148 7.42 -4.80 -21.63
C GLY A 148 8.91 -4.81 -21.96
N ALA A 149 9.78 -4.50 -20.98
CA ALA A 149 11.23 -4.60 -21.18
C ALA A 149 11.70 -6.05 -21.41
N ASN A 150 11.08 -7.02 -20.75
CA ASN A 150 11.43 -8.43 -20.94
C ASN A 150 10.99 -8.94 -22.32
N GLU A 151 9.82 -8.52 -22.81
CA GLU A 151 9.29 -8.89 -24.13
C GLU A 151 10.21 -8.41 -25.27
N MET A 152 10.67 -7.16 -25.19
CA MET A 152 11.65 -6.63 -26.15
C MET A 152 12.96 -7.42 -26.13
N GLN A 153 13.41 -7.84 -24.95
CA GLN A 153 14.65 -8.60 -24.82
C GLN A 153 14.51 -10.03 -25.34
N SER A 154 13.35 -10.67 -25.22
CA SER A 154 13.09 -11.98 -25.84
C SER A 154 13.05 -11.90 -27.37
N HIS A 155 12.40 -10.89 -27.95
CA HIS A 155 12.37 -10.71 -29.41
C HIS A 155 13.75 -10.45 -30.01
N ASN A 156 14.59 -9.67 -29.33
CA ASN A 156 15.95 -9.40 -29.81
C ASN A 156 16.90 -10.61 -29.72
N ASN A 157 16.56 -11.63 -28.92
CA ASN A 157 17.36 -12.84 -28.76
C ASN A 157 16.89 -14.00 -29.68
N GLU A 158 15.82 -13.79 -30.45
CA GLU A 158 15.32 -14.79 -31.40
C GLU A 158 16.23 -14.79 -32.65
N PRO A 159 16.78 -15.94 -33.07
CA PRO A 159 17.65 -15.98 -34.24
C PRO A 159 16.87 -15.53 -35.48
N PRO A 160 17.49 -14.77 -36.41
CA PRO A 160 16.81 -14.32 -37.61
C PRO A 160 16.27 -15.55 -38.36
N ASN A 161 14.97 -15.52 -38.64
CA ASN A 161 14.27 -16.56 -39.39
C ASN A 161 15.00 -16.77 -40.72
N THR A 162 15.82 -17.82 -40.81
CA THR A 162 16.44 -18.26 -42.05
C THR A 162 15.35 -18.92 -42.90
N ALA A 163 14.52 -18.09 -43.52
CA ALA A 163 13.63 -18.56 -44.57
C ALA A 163 14.52 -19.19 -45.67
N PRO A 164 14.26 -20.45 -46.09
CA PRO A 164 15.04 -21.07 -47.16
C PRO A 164 14.90 -20.23 -48.42
N LYS A 165 16.04 -19.85 -49.02
CA LYS A 165 16.06 -19.15 -50.32
C LYS A 165 15.39 -20.05 -51.37
N PRO A 166 14.44 -19.53 -52.17
CA PRO A 166 13.90 -20.29 -53.29
C PRO A 166 15.03 -20.60 -54.26
N THR A 167 15.02 -21.85 -54.75
CA THR A 167 15.98 -22.43 -55.69
C THR A 167 15.76 -21.95 -57.11
#